data_AF-A0A939XDA2-F1
#
_entry.id   AF-A0A939XDA2-F1
#
_cell.length_a   1.000
_cell.length_b   1.000
_cell.length_c   1.000
_cell.angle_alpha   90.00
_cell.angle_beta   90.00
_cell.angle_gamma   90.00
#
_symmetry.space_group_name_H-M   'P 1'
#
loop_
_entity.id
_entity.type
_entity.pdbx_description
1 polymer ?
#
loop_
_entity_poly.entity_id
_entity_poly.type
_entity_poly.pdbx_seq_one_letter_code
_entity_poly.pdbx_strand_id
1 'polypeptide(L)'
;MNLPNKITVFRFFLIPIFTVIFLMNEPWCNVTALVIFCVACASDFFDGYIARKDHLITDFGKLMDPLADKLLVCIALICFVQVRDNFPCWCAIVIISREFIISGFRQLAAEKGTIIQAGYWGKAKTVVQMFMCIFYIWDLGYDWFSITESVLMYASTVLTLISLIDYIIRNRNIIKNASK
;
A
#
# COMPACT_ATOMS: atom_id res chain seq x y z
N MET A 1 -10.39 -22.88 -7.40
CA MET A 1 -9.67 -21.59 -7.27
C MET A 1 -8.75 -21.42 -8.47
N ASN A 2 -8.88 -20.29 -9.16
CA ASN A 2 -8.02 -19.95 -10.31
C ASN A 2 -6.61 -19.55 -9.82
N LEU A 3 -5.63 -19.59 -10.72
CA LEU A 3 -4.23 -19.23 -10.42
C LEU A 3 -4.08 -17.85 -9.76
N PRO A 4 -4.78 -16.77 -10.19
CA PRO A 4 -4.71 -15.47 -9.53
C PRO A 4 -5.12 -15.53 -8.06
N ASN A 5 -6.25 -16.18 -7.73
CA ASN A 5 -6.72 -16.28 -6.35
C ASN A 5 -5.74 -17.05 -5.43
N LYS A 6 -4.96 -17.99 -5.98
CA LYS A 6 -3.90 -18.68 -5.20
C LYS A 6 -2.76 -17.72 -4.88
N ILE A 7 -2.40 -16.83 -5.81
CA ILE A 7 -1.37 -15.81 -5.61
C ILE A 7 -1.84 -14.78 -4.57
N THR A 8 -3.10 -14.36 -4.62
CA THR A 8 -3.68 -13.47 -3.59
C THR A 8 -3.62 -14.09 -2.20
N VAL A 9 -4.05 -15.36 -2.06
CA VAL A 9 -3.99 -16.08 -0.78
C VAL A 9 -2.55 -16.27 -0.30
N PHE A 10 -1.63 -16.55 -1.23
CA PHE A 10 -0.20 -16.60 -0.92
C PHE A 10 0.31 -15.25 -0.37
N ARG A 11 -0.08 -14.12 -0.96
CA ARG A 11 0.27 -12.79 -0.43
C ARG A 11 -0.28 -12.58 0.98
N PHE A 12 -1.54 -12.95 1.22
CA PHE A 12 -2.15 -12.88 2.55
C PHE A 12 -1.36 -13.68 3.59
N PHE A 13 -0.74 -14.78 3.20
CA PHE A 13 0.13 -15.57 4.06
C PHE A 13 1.53 -14.97 4.23
N LEU A 14 2.07 -14.31 3.21
CA LEU A 14 3.36 -13.61 3.30
C LEU A 14 3.32 -12.39 4.23
N ILE A 15 2.19 -11.69 4.32
CA ILE A 15 2.03 -10.50 5.17
C ILE A 15 2.38 -10.79 6.66
N PRO A 16 1.77 -11.78 7.36
CA PRO A 16 2.11 -12.07 8.75
C PRO A 16 3.54 -12.60 8.89
N ILE A 17 4.07 -13.33 7.91
CA ILE A 17 5.47 -13.78 7.92
C ILE A 17 6.41 -12.58 7.86
N PHE A 18 6.15 -11.63 6.96
CA PHE A 18 6.86 -10.37 6.88
C PHE A 18 6.83 -9.64 8.23
N THR A 19 5.65 -9.51 8.84
CA THR A 19 5.48 -8.86 10.15
C THR A 19 6.35 -9.50 11.22
N VAL A 20 6.28 -10.82 11.38
CA VAL A 20 7.04 -11.53 12.41
C VAL A 20 8.55 -11.36 12.19
N ILE A 21 9.02 -11.59 10.95
CA ILE A 21 10.45 -11.48 10.63
C ILE A 21 10.95 -10.06 10.84
N PHE A 22 10.19 -9.05 10.41
CA PHE A 22 10.60 -7.67 10.56
C PHE A 22 10.62 -7.21 12.01
N LEU A 23 9.64 -7.64 12.83
CA LEU A 23 9.58 -7.32 14.26
C LEU A 23 10.68 -7.98 15.09
N MET A 24 11.32 -9.05 14.61
CA MET A 24 12.49 -9.63 15.27
C MET A 24 13.69 -8.67 15.28
N ASN A 25 13.76 -7.73 14.32
CA ASN A 25 14.77 -6.67 14.24
C ASN A 25 16.23 -7.15 14.32
N GLU A 26 16.52 -8.35 13.82
CA GLU A 26 17.88 -8.87 13.72
C GLU A 26 18.53 -8.46 12.37
N PRO A 27 19.87 -8.34 12.28
CA PRO A 27 20.53 -7.90 11.04
C PRO A 27 20.22 -8.73 9.80
N TRP A 28 20.04 -10.05 9.98
CA TRP A 28 19.66 -10.96 8.88
C TRP A 28 18.18 -10.83 8.50
N CYS A 29 17.33 -10.38 9.42
CA CYS A 29 15.89 -10.22 9.19
C CYS A 29 15.59 -9.07 8.22
N ASN A 30 16.38 -8.00 8.17
CA ASN A 30 16.13 -6.86 7.26
C ASN A 30 16.15 -7.30 5.79
N VAL A 31 17.15 -8.08 5.38
CA VAL A 31 17.26 -8.59 4.00
C VAL A 31 16.14 -9.58 3.70
N THR A 32 15.83 -10.48 4.64
CA THR A 32 14.74 -11.45 4.46
C THR A 32 13.38 -10.76 4.36
N ALA A 33 13.09 -9.79 5.24
CA ALA A 33 11.87 -9.00 5.21
C ALA A 33 11.74 -8.20 3.91
N LEU A 34 12.85 -7.63 3.42
CA LEU A 34 12.87 -6.93 2.14
C LEU A 34 12.52 -7.86 0.98
N VAL A 35 13.13 -9.05 0.93
CA VAL A 35 12.82 -10.05 -0.12
C VAL A 35 11.35 -10.43 -0.07
N ILE A 36 10.80 -10.69 1.12
CA ILE A 36 9.38 -11.04 1.28
C ILE A 36 8.48 -9.89 0.83
N PHE A 37 8.78 -8.66 1.23
CA PHE A 37 8.03 -7.48 0.82
C PHE A 37 8.04 -7.29 -0.69
N CYS A 38 9.22 -7.37 -1.33
CA CYS A 38 9.35 -7.28 -2.78
C CYS A 38 8.60 -8.40 -3.51
N VAL A 39 8.67 -9.64 -3.01
CA VAL A 39 7.91 -10.77 -3.56
C VAL A 39 6.40 -10.54 -3.41
N ALA A 40 5.95 -10.04 -2.26
CA ALA A 40 4.55 -9.71 -2.03
C ALA A 40 4.06 -8.62 -3.00
N CYS A 41 4.82 -7.54 -3.20
CA CYS A 41 4.49 -6.50 -4.18
C CYS A 41 4.52 -7.03 -5.63
N ALA A 42 5.52 -7.83 -6.00
CA ALA A 42 5.61 -8.41 -7.34
C ALA A 42 4.43 -9.35 -7.62
N SER A 43 4.00 -10.11 -6.60
CA SER A 43 2.85 -11.02 -6.73
C SER A 43 1.56 -10.30 -7.12
N ASP A 44 1.36 -9.04 -6.73
CA ASP A 44 0.22 -8.17 -7.11
C ASP A 44 0.25 -7.72 -8.57
N PHE A 45 1.46 -7.53 -9.08
CA PHE A 45 1.59 -7.22 -10.48
C PHE A 45 1.28 -8.46 -11.34
N PHE A 46 1.76 -9.63 -10.91
CA PHE A 46 1.60 -10.87 -11.66
C PHE A 46 0.18 -11.42 -11.63
N ASP A 47 -0.51 -11.44 -10.49
CA ASP A 47 -1.89 -11.94 -10.44
C ASP A 47 -2.85 -11.04 -11.24
N GLY A 48 -2.71 -9.72 -11.17
CA GLY A 48 -3.47 -8.76 -11.95
C GLY A 48 -3.14 -8.81 -13.44
N TYR A 49 -1.91 -9.13 -13.82
CA TYR A 49 -1.53 -9.36 -15.22
C TYR A 49 -2.16 -10.65 -15.76
N ILE A 50 -2.01 -11.76 -15.05
CA ILE A 50 -2.52 -13.08 -15.44
C ILE A 50 -4.06 -13.06 -15.48
N ALA A 51 -4.72 -12.48 -14.49
CA ALA A 51 -6.18 -12.39 -14.45
C ALA A 51 -6.76 -11.62 -15.64
N ARG A 52 -6.09 -10.54 -16.08
CA ARG A 52 -6.50 -9.74 -17.25
C ARG A 52 -6.18 -10.45 -18.56
N LYS A 53 -5.02 -11.09 -18.67
CA LYS A 53 -4.59 -11.80 -19.88
C LYS A 53 -5.45 -13.02 -20.17
N ASP A 54 -5.76 -13.79 -19.14
CA ASP A 54 -6.45 -15.07 -19.28
C ASP A 54 -7.97 -14.95 -19.06
N HIS A 55 -8.50 -13.72 -18.91
CA HIS A 55 -9.90 -13.44 -18.59
C HIS A 55 -10.42 -14.16 -17.33
N LEU A 56 -9.52 -14.52 -16.40
CA LEU A 56 -9.81 -15.26 -15.16
C LEU A 56 -10.20 -14.34 -14.01
N ILE A 57 -10.98 -13.29 -14.29
CA ILE A 57 -11.40 -12.32 -13.29
C ILE A 57 -12.50 -12.95 -12.43
N THR A 58 -12.24 -13.10 -11.12
CA THR A 58 -13.22 -13.63 -10.16
C THR A 58 -13.64 -12.54 -9.18
N ASP A 59 -14.86 -12.62 -8.64
CA ASP A 59 -15.34 -11.64 -7.66
C ASP A 59 -14.58 -11.71 -6.33
N PHE A 60 -14.07 -12.89 -5.97
CA PHE A 60 -13.17 -13.06 -4.84
C PHE A 60 -11.85 -12.29 -5.04
N GLY A 61 -11.19 -12.44 -6.21
CA GLY A 61 -9.95 -11.71 -6.51
C GLY A 61 -10.18 -10.19 -6.52
N LYS A 62 -11.25 -9.72 -7.16
CA LYS A 62 -11.60 -8.28 -7.18
C LYS A 62 -11.71 -7.66 -5.79
N LEU A 63 -12.17 -8.41 -4.79
CA LEU A 63 -12.30 -7.95 -3.41
C LEU A 63 -10.98 -8.10 -2.63
N MET A 64 -10.30 -9.24 -2.80
CA MET A 64 -9.14 -9.62 -2.00
C MET A 64 -7.85 -8.94 -2.44
N ASP A 65 -7.64 -8.67 -3.74
CA ASP A 65 -6.42 -8.04 -4.24
C ASP A 65 -6.26 -6.61 -3.67
N PRO A 66 -7.28 -5.73 -3.75
CA PRO A 66 -7.17 -4.40 -3.13
C PRO A 66 -7.03 -4.46 -1.61
N LEU A 67 -7.64 -5.46 -0.94
CA LEU A 67 -7.53 -5.63 0.49
C LEU A 67 -6.10 -6.01 0.89
N ALA A 68 -5.50 -6.98 0.18
CA ALA A 68 -4.13 -7.43 0.42
C ALA A 68 -3.10 -6.31 0.19
N ASP A 69 -3.26 -5.53 -0.88
CA ASP A 69 -2.41 -4.36 -1.19
C ASP A 69 -2.40 -3.36 -0.02
N LYS A 70 -3.57 -2.98 0.48
CA LYS A 70 -3.67 -2.03 1.59
C LYS A 70 -3.12 -2.60 2.88
N LEU A 71 -3.38 -3.88 3.18
CA LEU A 71 -2.91 -4.51 4.40
C LEU A 71 -1.39 -4.58 4.46
N LEU A 72 -0.73 -5.01 3.37
CA LEU A 72 0.74 -5.11 3.33
C LEU A 72 1.39 -3.77 3.70
N VAL A 73 0.93 -2.70 3.06
CA VAL A 73 1.50 -1.36 3.27
C VAL A 73 1.16 -0.79 4.64
N CYS A 74 -0.08 -0.97 5.12
CA CYS A 74 -0.47 -0.49 6.45
C CYS A 74 0.33 -1.22 7.55
N ILE A 75 0.53 -2.51 7.41
CA ILE A 75 1.29 -3.33 8.37
C ILE A 75 2.76 -2.93 8.35
N ALA A 76 3.36 -2.71 7.18
CA ALA A 76 4.73 -2.19 7.08
C ALA A 76 4.89 -0.85 7.82
N LEU A 77 3.96 0.10 7.62
CA LEU A 77 3.97 1.40 8.31
C LEU A 77 3.89 1.25 9.84
N ILE A 78 3.00 0.38 10.33
CA ILE A 78 2.87 0.11 11.77
C ILE A 78 4.17 -0.49 12.32
N CYS A 79 4.78 -1.42 11.58
CA CYS A 79 6.05 -2.02 11.96
C CYS A 79 7.18 -0.98 11.99
N PHE A 80 7.21 -0.03 11.05
CA PHE A 80 8.22 1.04 11.06
C PHE A 80 8.09 1.91 12.30
N VAL A 81 6.86 2.29 12.70
CA VAL A 81 6.63 3.05 13.94
C VAL A 81 7.14 2.31 15.18
N GLN A 82 7.09 0.98 15.18
CA GLN A 82 7.52 0.16 16.33
C GLN A 82 9.03 -0.10 16.37
N VAL A 83 9.66 -0.28 15.20
CA VAL A 83 11.04 -0.79 15.09
C VAL A 83 12.04 0.30 14.71
N ARG A 84 11.60 1.37 14.05
CA ARG A 84 12.45 2.44 13.54
C ARG A 84 12.21 3.73 14.32
N ASP A 85 13.23 4.17 15.05
CA ASP A 85 13.15 5.37 15.91
C ASP A 85 12.88 6.66 15.11
N ASN A 86 13.27 6.69 13.84
CA ASN A 86 13.13 7.83 12.94
C ASN A 86 11.78 7.86 12.17
N PHE A 87 10.85 6.93 12.44
CA PHE A 87 9.53 6.94 11.81
C PHE A 87 8.44 7.47 12.78
N PRO A 88 7.99 8.73 12.64
CA PRO A 88 7.00 9.31 13.53
C PRO A 88 5.60 8.75 13.26
N CYS A 89 4.91 8.38 14.34
CA CYS A 89 3.58 7.76 14.30
C CYS A 89 2.54 8.58 13.51
N TRP A 90 2.60 9.91 13.58
CA TRP A 90 1.65 10.77 12.87
C TRP A 90 1.74 10.64 11.34
N CYS A 91 2.92 10.34 10.77
CA CYS A 91 3.07 10.07 9.34
C CYS A 91 2.31 8.78 8.95
N ALA A 92 2.47 7.71 9.74
CA ALA A 92 1.76 6.46 9.52
C ALA A 92 0.24 6.67 9.58
N ILE A 93 -0.24 7.38 10.60
CA ILE A 93 -1.67 7.69 10.77
C ILE A 93 -2.20 8.41 9.53
N VAL A 94 -1.55 9.49 9.09
CA VAL A 94 -1.99 10.24 7.89
C VAL A 94 -2.07 9.35 6.66
N ILE A 95 -1.04 8.52 6.44
CA ILE A 95 -0.97 7.65 5.28
C ILE A 95 -2.08 6.58 5.31
N ILE A 96 -2.24 5.91 6.45
CA ILE A 96 -3.22 4.85 6.66
C ILE A 96 -4.64 5.41 6.55
N SER A 97 -4.96 6.50 7.26
CA SER A 97 -6.28 7.12 7.22
C SER A 97 -6.69 7.48 5.80
N ARG A 98 -5.77 8.05 5.00
CA ARG A 98 -6.06 8.37 3.60
C ARG A 98 -6.35 7.13 2.77
N GLU A 99 -5.60 6.04 2.94
CA GLU A 99 -5.82 4.81 2.19
C GLU A 99 -7.23 4.25 2.42
N PHE A 100 -7.73 4.30 3.65
CA PHE A 100 -9.09 3.88 3.98
C PHE A 100 -10.14 4.85 3.44
N ILE A 101 -9.95 6.18 3.59
CA ILE A 101 -10.90 7.19 3.11
C ILE A 101 -11.12 7.07 1.59
N ILE A 102 -10.03 7.02 0.81
CA ILE A 102 -10.12 6.95 -0.65
C ILE A 102 -10.73 5.62 -1.10
N SER A 103 -10.35 4.52 -0.45
CA SER A 103 -10.91 3.20 -0.77
C SER A 103 -12.41 3.14 -0.46
N GLY A 104 -12.84 3.71 0.68
CA GLY A 104 -14.24 3.82 1.05
C GLY A 104 -15.05 4.65 0.05
N PHE A 105 -14.56 5.83 -0.36
CA PHE A 105 -15.26 6.63 -1.38
C PHE A 105 -15.36 5.93 -2.73
N ARG A 106 -14.30 5.21 -3.15
CA ARG A 106 -14.34 4.42 -4.39
C ARG A 106 -15.36 3.28 -4.30
N GLN A 107 -15.46 2.62 -3.16
CA GLN A 107 -16.42 1.55 -2.92
C GLN A 107 -17.86 2.06 -3.00
N LEU A 108 -18.16 3.15 -2.27
CA LEU A 108 -19.49 3.78 -2.29
C LEU A 108 -19.89 4.25 -3.70
N ALA A 109 -18.95 4.82 -4.46
CA ALA A 109 -19.19 5.23 -5.83
C ALA A 109 -19.46 4.03 -6.76
N ALA A 110 -18.70 2.94 -6.59
CA ALA A 110 -18.85 1.72 -7.38
C ALA A 110 -20.20 1.04 -7.17
N GLU A 111 -20.71 1.03 -5.93
CA GLU A 111 -22.06 0.52 -5.61
C GLU A 111 -23.17 1.29 -6.32
N LYS A 112 -22.95 2.57 -6.63
CA LYS A 112 -23.88 3.40 -7.42
C LYS A 112 -23.61 3.39 -8.92
N GLY A 113 -22.77 2.47 -9.40
CA GLY A 113 -22.43 2.33 -10.81
C GLY A 113 -21.47 3.41 -11.34
N THR A 114 -20.86 4.22 -10.46
CA THR A 114 -19.90 5.25 -10.84
C THR A 114 -18.47 4.83 -10.53
N ILE A 115 -17.65 4.68 -11.56
CA ILE A 115 -16.24 4.25 -11.40
C ILE A 115 -15.35 5.50 -11.33
N ILE A 116 -14.77 5.75 -10.15
CA ILE A 116 -13.80 6.84 -9.97
C ILE A 116 -12.39 6.31 -10.26
N GLN A 117 -11.74 6.89 -11.26
CA GLN A 117 -10.37 6.53 -11.64
C GLN A 117 -9.33 7.19 -10.73
N ALA A 118 -8.16 6.55 -10.61
CA ALA A 118 -7.05 7.10 -9.84
C ALA A 118 -6.42 8.32 -10.56
N GLY A 119 -6.34 9.45 -9.84
CA GLY A 119 -5.67 10.66 -10.32
C GLY A 119 -4.15 10.52 -10.35
N TYR A 120 -3.48 11.42 -11.09
CA TYR A 120 -2.02 11.46 -11.22
C TYR A 120 -1.30 11.48 -9.86
N TRP A 121 -1.76 12.34 -8.93
CA TRP A 121 -1.22 12.44 -7.58
C TRP A 121 -1.34 11.14 -6.78
N GLY A 122 -2.40 10.37 -7.00
CA GLY A 122 -2.57 9.06 -6.38
C GLY A 122 -1.51 8.06 -6.85
N LYS A 123 -1.18 8.05 -8.14
CA LYS A 123 -0.13 7.19 -8.71
C LYS A 123 1.26 7.59 -8.22
N ALA A 124 1.57 8.89 -8.26
CA ALA A 124 2.85 9.42 -7.78
C ALA A 124 3.08 9.08 -6.30
N LYS A 125 2.05 9.26 -5.47
CA LYS A 125 2.05 8.88 -4.05
C LYS A 125 2.40 7.40 -3.86
N THR A 126 1.75 6.49 -4.60
CA THR A 126 2.03 5.05 -4.47
C THR A 126 3.47 4.71 -4.82
N VAL A 127 4.04 5.30 -5.88
CA VAL A 127 5.43 5.05 -6.26
C VAL A 127 6.39 5.50 -5.15
N VAL A 128 6.25 6.73 -4.66
CA VAL A 128 7.11 7.26 -3.60
C VAL A 128 6.97 6.46 -2.31
N GLN A 129 5.76 6.03 -1.99
CA GLN A 129 5.49 5.21 -0.81
C GLN A 129 6.14 3.82 -0.90
N MET A 130 6.13 3.17 -2.07
CA MET A 130 6.81 1.88 -2.24
C MET A 130 8.32 2.01 -2.06
N PHE A 131 8.93 3.07 -2.61
CA PHE A 131 10.34 3.37 -2.36
C PHE A 131 10.63 3.63 -0.88
N MET A 132 9.79 4.43 -0.22
CA MET A 132 9.89 4.65 1.22
C MET A 132 9.88 3.32 2.00
N CYS A 133 8.93 2.42 1.74
CA CYS A 133 8.88 1.11 2.40
C CYS A 133 10.16 0.31 2.17
N ILE A 134 10.67 0.24 0.93
CA ILE A 134 11.91 -0.49 0.61
C ILE A 134 13.09 0.03 1.41
N PHE A 135 13.26 1.36 1.47
CA PHE A 135 14.37 1.98 2.21
C PHE A 135 14.28 1.69 3.71
N TYR A 136 13.12 1.93 4.32
CA TYR A 136 12.92 1.67 5.75
C TYR A 136 13.03 0.19 6.14
N ILE A 137 12.69 -0.73 5.24
CA ILE A 137 12.90 -2.17 5.49
C ILE A 137 14.38 -2.51 5.45
N TRP A 138 15.09 -2.03 4.43
CA TRP A 138 16.50 -2.34 4.23
C TRP A 138 17.35 -1.80 5.39
N ASP A 139 17.21 -0.52 5.73
CA ASP A 139 17.93 0.20 6.78
C ASP A 139 19.42 -0.19 6.87
N LEU A 140 20.25 0.47 6.04
CA LEU A 140 21.68 0.20 5.95
C LEU A 140 22.52 0.85 7.07
N GLY A 141 21.92 1.66 7.94
CA GLY A 141 22.63 2.34 9.03
C GLY A 141 23.68 3.37 8.59
N TYR A 142 23.68 3.82 7.32
CA TYR A 142 24.53 4.92 6.85
C TYR A 142 23.80 6.26 6.95
N ASP A 143 24.49 7.34 7.34
CA ASP A 143 23.88 8.67 7.52
C ASP A 143 23.14 9.19 6.28
N TRP A 144 23.71 9.03 5.09
CA TRP A 144 23.08 9.44 3.83
C TRP A 144 21.81 8.63 3.52
N PHE A 145 21.75 7.38 4.00
CA PHE A 145 20.62 6.49 3.84
C PHE A 145 19.45 6.96 4.72
N SER A 146 19.72 7.32 5.98
CA SER A 146 18.73 7.86 6.92
C SER A 146 18.14 9.21 6.48
N ILE A 147 18.94 10.06 5.81
CA ILE A 147 18.44 11.28 5.18
C ILE A 147 17.45 10.92 4.06
N THR A 148 17.80 9.94 3.22
CA THR A 148 16.97 9.51 2.10
C THR A 148 15.64 8.92 2.59
N GLU A 149 15.67 8.08 3.63
CA GLU A 149 14.48 7.57 4.31
C GLU A 149 13.55 8.70 4.75
N SER A 150 14.10 9.68 5.47
CA SER A 150 13.34 10.82 5.98
C SER A 150 12.71 11.63 4.85
N VAL A 151 13.47 11.90 3.78
CA VAL A 151 12.97 12.62 2.60
C VAL A 151 11.82 11.85 1.94
N LEU A 152 11.98 10.53 1.73
CA LEU A 152 10.95 9.69 1.14
C LEU A 152 9.68 9.63 2.00
N MET A 153 9.84 9.56 3.32
CA MET A 153 8.74 9.57 4.27
C MET A 153 7.94 10.88 4.19
N TYR A 154 8.61 12.03 4.33
CA TYR A 154 7.93 13.33 4.24
C TYR A 154 7.32 13.56 2.86
N ALA A 155 8.01 13.18 1.78
CA ALA A 155 7.48 13.25 0.43
C ALA A 155 6.21 12.37 0.27
N SER A 156 6.24 11.13 0.77
CA SER A 156 5.09 10.22 0.77
C SER A 156 3.91 10.82 1.54
N THR A 157 4.13 11.36 2.74
CA THR A 157 3.08 11.99 3.55
C THR A 157 2.49 13.23 2.87
N VAL A 158 3.32 14.11 2.32
CA VAL A 158 2.86 15.32 1.60
C VAL A 158 2.07 14.95 0.34
N LEU A 159 2.59 14.02 -0.48
CA LEU A 159 1.87 13.52 -1.66
C LEU A 159 0.55 12.84 -1.27
N THR A 160 0.50 12.19 -0.11
CA THR A 160 -0.73 11.63 0.42
C THR A 160 -1.79 12.69 0.67
N LEU A 161 -1.43 13.78 1.34
CA LEU A 161 -2.34 14.91 1.58
C LEU A 161 -2.78 15.58 0.28
N ILE A 162 -1.84 15.88 -0.62
CA ILE A 162 -2.15 16.48 -1.94
C ILE A 162 -3.12 15.58 -2.70
N SER A 163 -2.84 14.28 -2.76
CA SER A 163 -3.69 13.33 -3.47
C SER A 163 -5.08 13.20 -2.86
N LEU A 164 -5.22 13.34 -1.54
CA LEU A 164 -6.51 13.31 -0.85
C LEU A 164 -7.35 14.53 -1.22
N ILE A 165 -6.76 15.72 -1.13
CA ILE A 165 -7.42 16.98 -1.46
C ILE A 165 -7.84 16.99 -2.93
N ASP A 166 -6.92 16.66 -3.84
CA ASP A 166 -7.19 16.59 -5.28
C ASP A 166 -8.32 15.60 -5.60
N TYR A 167 -8.31 14.42 -4.95
CA TYR A 167 -9.36 13.42 -5.13
C TYR A 167 -10.73 13.92 -4.67
N ILE A 168 -10.82 14.52 -3.49
CA ILE A 168 -12.08 15.03 -2.93
C ILE A 168 -12.63 16.16 -3.80
N ILE A 169 -11.78 17.09 -4.23
CA ILE A 169 -12.20 18.25 -5.04
C ILE A 169 -12.73 17.79 -6.40
N ARG A 170 -11.98 16.95 -7.13
CA ARG A 170 -12.37 16.49 -8.46
C ARG A 170 -13.65 15.65 -8.45
N ASN A 171 -13.85 14.86 -7.40
CA ASN A 171 -14.95 13.90 -7.33
C ASN A 171 -16.09 14.32 -6.40
N ARG A 172 -16.10 15.58 -5.92
CA ARG A 172 -17.06 16.08 -4.92
C ARG A 172 -18.52 15.81 -5.29
N ASN A 173 -18.88 16.03 -6.55
CA ASN A 173 -20.25 15.83 -7.04
C ASN A 173 -20.64 14.36 -7.03
N ILE A 174 -19.71 13.48 -7.40
CA ILE A 174 -19.92 12.03 -7.40
C ILE A 174 -20.05 11.53 -5.96
N ILE A 175 -19.17 11.97 -5.06
CA ILE A 175 -19.19 11.59 -3.64
C ILE A 175 -20.48 12.06 -2.95
N LYS A 176 -20.93 13.30 -3.22
CA LYS A 176 -22.17 13.85 -2.64
C LYS A 176 -23.42 13.10 -3.11
N ASN A 177 -23.41 12.61 -4.35
CA ASN A 177 -24.48 11.77 -4.87
C ASN A 177 -24.37 10.33 -4.34
N ALA A 178 -23.15 9.86 -4.06
CA ALA A 178 -22.88 8.56 -3.45
C ALA A 178 -23.25 8.48 -1.97
N SER A 179 -23.29 9.60 -1.24
CA SER A 179 -23.65 9.62 0.19
C SER A 179 -25.16 9.75 0.48
N LYS A 180 -26.01 9.96 -0.54
CA LYS A 180 -27.47 10.08 -0.41
C LYS A 180 -28.18 8.74 -0.62
#